data_AF-A0A099P6H7-F1
#
_entry.id   AF-A0A099P6H7-F1
#
_cell.length_a   1.000
_cell.length_b   1.000
_cell.length_c   1.000
_cell.angle_alpha   90.00
_cell.angle_beta   90.00
_cell.angle_gamma   90.00
#
_symmetry.space_group_name_H-M   'P 1'
#
loop_
_entity.id
_entity.type
_entity.pdbx_description
1 polymer ?
#
loop_
_entity_poly.entity_id
_entity_poly.type
_entity_poly.pdbx_seq_one_letter_code
_entity_poly.pdbx_strand_id
1 'polypeptide(L)'
;MSTSEPLDQKETFESLLKLATDNKLTSSDVWNVALIDYFADFNVLRDGDSINFQRASATLDGCMRIYSNRVESAVHDTGVLLYTLNHNQQEESLDEVEKPHKAKKRIKKDLANSFDSLKLRDGKGHIIDPMFKNLIVEFDEGGAKGMLNNLLHIDKF
;
A
#
# COMPACT_ATOMS: atom_id res chain seq x y z
N MET A 1 9.66 -22.95 -31.28
CA MET A 1 10.19 -24.13 -30.59
C MET A 1 11.65 -23.86 -30.26
N SER A 2 11.91 -23.11 -29.18
CA SER A 2 13.26 -22.85 -28.67
C SER A 2 13.15 -22.73 -27.16
N THR A 3 13.32 -23.85 -26.47
CA THR A 3 13.45 -23.93 -25.01
C THR A 3 14.94 -23.79 -24.67
N SER A 4 15.33 -22.59 -24.27
CA SER A 4 16.60 -22.22 -23.64
C SER A 4 16.22 -21.62 -22.28
N GLU A 5 16.68 -21.98 -21.09
CA GLU A 5 17.72 -22.88 -20.57
C GLU A 5 17.32 -23.24 -19.11
N PRO A 6 17.65 -24.43 -18.57
CA PRO A 6 17.43 -24.74 -17.15
C PRO A 6 18.65 -24.45 -16.24
N LEU A 7 19.76 -23.91 -16.77
CA LEU A 7 21.00 -23.74 -16.02
C LEU A 7 20.99 -22.49 -15.11
N ASP A 8 20.38 -21.41 -15.57
CA ASP A 8 20.44 -20.07 -14.94
C ASP A 8 19.67 -20.00 -13.60
N GLN A 9 18.63 -20.83 -13.43
CA GLN A 9 17.77 -20.84 -12.25
C GLN A 9 18.48 -21.40 -11.01
N LYS A 10 19.34 -22.41 -11.16
CA LYS A 10 20.09 -23.00 -10.04
C LYS A 10 21.18 -22.07 -9.53
N GLU A 11 21.91 -21.42 -10.43
CA GLU A 11 22.96 -20.45 -10.07
C GLU A 11 22.36 -19.20 -9.43
N THR A 12 21.25 -18.69 -9.98
CA THR A 12 20.51 -17.57 -9.37
C THR A 12 20.02 -17.93 -7.97
N PHE A 13 19.48 -19.13 -7.78
CA PHE A 13 19.04 -19.60 -6.46
C PHE A 13 20.18 -19.71 -5.45
N GLU A 14 21.33 -20.26 -5.84
CA GLU A 14 22.49 -20.37 -4.94
C GLU A 14 23.06 -18.99 -4.57
N SER A 15 23.08 -18.05 -5.52
CA SER A 15 23.48 -16.66 -5.28
C SER A 15 22.54 -15.96 -4.29
N LEU A 16 21.22 -16.13 -4.47
CA LEU A 16 20.19 -15.59 -3.57
C LEU A 16 20.25 -16.23 -2.17
N LEU A 17 20.51 -17.54 -2.11
CA LEU A 17 20.67 -18.26 -0.85
C LEU A 17 21.89 -17.73 -0.09
N LYS A 18 23.01 -17.53 -0.78
CA LYS A 18 24.22 -16.95 -0.18
C LYS A 18 23.99 -15.53 0.31
N LEU A 19 23.27 -14.71 -0.46
CA LEU A 19 22.90 -13.35 -0.04
C LEU A 19 22.03 -13.36 1.23
N ALA A 20 21.11 -14.32 1.33
CA ALA A 20 20.25 -14.50 2.49
C ALA A 20 21.01 -15.00 3.72
N THR A 21 22.03 -15.85 3.55
CA THR A 21 22.86 -16.35 4.66
C THR A 21 23.90 -15.34 5.13
N ASP A 22 24.44 -14.52 4.22
CA ASP A 22 25.49 -13.54 4.53
C ASP A 22 24.97 -12.29 5.28
N ASN A 23 23.68 -12.25 5.62
CA ASN A 23 23.01 -11.16 6.36
C ASN A 23 23.25 -9.76 5.76
N LYS A 24 23.35 -9.68 4.42
CA LYS A 24 23.60 -8.43 3.68
C LYS A 24 22.32 -7.81 3.10
N LEU A 25 21.15 -8.22 3.57
CA LEU A 25 19.88 -7.74 3.02
C LEU A 25 19.51 -6.38 3.62
N THR A 26 19.56 -5.32 2.81
CA THR A 26 18.99 -4.01 3.14
C THR A 26 17.47 -4.08 3.09
N SER A 27 16.74 -3.30 3.91
CA SER A 27 15.26 -3.32 3.95
C SER A 27 14.59 -3.12 2.58
N SER A 28 15.25 -2.42 1.64
CA SER A 28 14.80 -2.25 0.25
C SER A 28 15.01 -3.50 -0.64
N ASP A 29 16.05 -4.27 -0.37
CA ASP A 29 16.47 -5.41 -1.22
C ASP A 29 15.69 -6.69 -0.86
N VAL A 30 15.23 -6.79 0.38
CA VAL A 30 14.48 -7.93 0.94
C VAL A 30 13.23 -8.30 0.11
N TRP A 31 12.57 -7.31 -0.50
CA TRP A 31 11.37 -7.52 -1.32
C TRP A 31 11.70 -8.02 -2.74
N ASN A 32 12.90 -7.73 -3.24
CA ASN A 32 13.35 -8.14 -4.58
C ASN A 32 13.94 -9.56 -4.59
N VAL A 33 14.11 -10.18 -3.42
CA VAL A 33 14.61 -11.56 -3.30
C VAL A 33 13.46 -12.55 -3.43
N ALA A 34 13.41 -13.27 -4.56
CA ALA A 34 12.41 -14.30 -4.86
C ALA A 34 12.76 -15.70 -4.31
N LEU A 35 13.65 -15.80 -3.31
CA LEU A 35 14.11 -17.09 -2.78
C LEU A 35 12.96 -17.95 -2.22
N ILE A 36 11.95 -17.31 -1.62
CA ILE A 36 10.77 -17.99 -1.07
C ILE A 36 9.91 -18.60 -2.19
N ASP A 37 9.78 -17.92 -3.32
CA ASP A 37 9.02 -18.42 -4.47
C ASP A 37 9.72 -19.61 -5.12
N TYR A 38 11.05 -19.53 -5.28
CA TYR A 38 11.86 -20.66 -5.74
C TYR A 38 11.84 -21.85 -4.77
N PHE A 39 11.71 -21.60 -3.47
CA PHE A 39 11.53 -22.67 -2.48
C PHE A 39 10.16 -23.35 -2.63
N ALA A 40 9.10 -22.58 -2.93
CA ALA A 40 7.76 -23.13 -3.13
C ALA A 40 7.67 -24.07 -4.35
N ASP A 41 8.36 -23.72 -5.44
CA ASP A 41 8.40 -24.55 -6.66
C ASP A 41 9.18 -25.86 -6.46
N PHE A 42 10.01 -25.97 -5.40
CA PHE A 42 10.83 -27.14 -5.01
C PHE A 42 11.72 -27.78 -6.10
N ASN A 43 11.73 -27.22 -7.30
CA ASN A 43 12.31 -27.80 -8.50
C ASN A 43 13.86 -27.74 -8.47
N VAL A 44 14.41 -26.79 -7.74
CA VAL A 44 15.87 -26.62 -7.55
C VAL A 44 16.43 -27.55 -6.47
N LEU A 45 15.59 -27.96 -5.51
CA LEU A 45 15.99 -28.77 -4.34
C LEU A 45 15.82 -30.28 -4.56
N ARG A 46 15.11 -30.68 -5.62
CA ARG A 46 14.83 -32.08 -5.93
C ARG A 46 15.85 -32.61 -6.94
N ASP A 47 16.70 -33.54 -6.49
CA ASP A 47 17.54 -34.34 -7.39
C ASP A 47 16.79 -35.65 -7.69
N GLY A 48 16.05 -35.64 -8.80
CA GLY A 48 15.21 -36.76 -9.22
C GLY A 48 13.94 -36.88 -8.36
N ASP A 49 13.83 -37.97 -7.60
CA ASP A 49 12.70 -38.28 -6.70
C ASP A 49 13.07 -38.14 -5.21
N SER A 50 14.32 -37.74 -4.92
CA SER A 50 14.85 -37.61 -3.57
C SER A 50 15.24 -36.16 -3.27
N ILE A 51 15.06 -35.74 -2.02
CA ILE A 51 15.40 -34.38 -1.55
C ILE A 51 16.58 -34.48 -0.58
N ASN A 52 17.60 -33.66 -0.79
CA ASN A 52 18.70 -33.54 0.17
C ASN A 52 18.29 -32.62 1.33
N PHE A 53 18.03 -33.21 2.49
CA PHE A 53 17.60 -32.49 3.69
C PHE A 53 18.60 -31.46 4.21
N GLN A 54 19.91 -31.64 3.98
CA GLN A 54 20.91 -30.66 4.39
C GLN A 54 20.81 -29.38 3.56
N ARG A 55 20.57 -29.52 2.25
CA ARG A 55 20.36 -28.38 1.36
C ARG A 55 19.00 -27.73 1.61
N ALA A 56 17.97 -28.55 1.85
CA ALA A 56 16.64 -28.08 2.18
C ALA A 56 16.62 -27.30 3.50
N SER A 57 17.32 -27.75 4.54
CA SER A 57 17.38 -27.06 5.83
C SER A 57 18.13 -25.72 5.73
N ALA A 58 19.26 -25.68 5.02
CA ALA A 58 20.00 -24.44 4.77
C ALA A 58 19.17 -23.42 3.97
N THR A 59 18.41 -23.90 2.98
CA THR A 59 17.52 -23.04 2.19
C THR A 59 16.35 -22.53 3.03
N LEU A 60 15.75 -23.39 3.83
CA LEU A 60 14.65 -23.02 4.72
C LEU A 60 15.09 -21.94 5.72
N ASP A 61 16.30 -22.05 6.28
CA ASP A 61 16.88 -21.03 7.16
C ASP A 61 17.05 -19.68 6.43
N GLY A 62 17.55 -19.69 5.20
CA GLY A 62 17.63 -18.50 4.35
C GLY A 62 16.26 -17.87 4.08
N CYS A 63 15.25 -18.69 3.77
CA CYS A 63 13.87 -18.24 3.55
C CYS A 63 13.26 -17.62 4.80
N MET A 64 13.44 -18.28 5.96
CA MET A 64 12.92 -17.78 7.24
C MET A 64 13.52 -16.42 7.58
N ARG A 65 14.83 -16.23 7.33
CA ARG A 65 15.51 -14.95 7.57
C ARG A 65 15.00 -13.83 6.67
N ILE A 66 14.76 -14.11 5.39
CA ILE A 66 14.11 -13.14 4.48
C ILE A 66 12.71 -12.79 5.00
N TYR A 67 11.94 -13.78 5.43
CA TYR A 67 10.60 -13.55 5.97
C TYR A 67 10.62 -12.64 7.21
N SER A 68 11.51 -12.92 8.17
CA SER A 68 11.68 -12.06 9.35
C SER A 68 12.05 -10.62 8.95
N ASN A 69 13.00 -10.45 8.03
CA ASN A 69 13.40 -9.12 7.56
C ASN A 69 12.26 -8.38 6.83
N ARG A 70 11.36 -9.09 6.12
CA ARG A 70 10.15 -8.49 5.52
C ARG A 70 9.22 -7.95 6.58
N VAL A 71 8.99 -8.73 7.64
CA VAL A 71 8.17 -8.31 8.78
C VAL A 71 8.79 -7.09 9.46
N GLU A 72 10.10 -7.10 9.72
CA GLU A 72 10.81 -5.95 10.30
C GLU A 72 10.72 -4.70 9.42
N SER A 73 10.88 -4.84 8.09
CA SER A 73 10.69 -3.73 7.15
C SER A 73 9.28 -3.15 7.24
N ALA A 74 8.24 -3.99 7.24
CA ALA A 74 6.85 -3.54 7.34
C ALA A 74 6.55 -2.84 8.66
N VAL A 75 7.11 -3.35 9.78
CA VAL A 75 7.00 -2.72 11.10
C VAL A 75 7.73 -1.37 11.11
N HIS A 76 8.93 -1.30 10.56
CA HIS A 76 9.70 -0.06 10.48
C HIS A 76 8.95 1.00 9.66
N ASP A 77 8.47 0.64 8.46
CA ASP A 77 7.71 1.54 7.59
C ASP A 77 6.44 2.06 8.28
N THR A 78 5.72 1.17 8.97
CA THR A 78 4.54 1.55 9.76
C THR A 78 4.91 2.46 10.94
N GLY A 79 6.04 2.20 11.61
CA GLY A 79 6.54 3.03 12.71
C GLY A 79 6.89 4.44 12.25
N VAL A 80 7.54 4.58 11.08
CA VAL A 80 7.84 5.87 10.46
C VAL A 80 6.53 6.58 10.09
N LEU A 81 5.58 5.89 9.46
CA LEU A 81 4.29 6.49 9.11
C LEU A 81 3.51 6.96 10.34
N LEU A 82 3.45 6.17 11.41
CA LEU A 82 2.80 6.54 12.66
C LEU A 82 3.49 7.73 13.32
N TYR A 83 4.83 7.74 13.34
CA TYR A 83 5.59 8.88 13.85
C TYR A 83 5.28 10.16 13.06
N THR A 84 5.28 10.10 11.72
CA THR A 84 4.92 11.22 10.85
C THR A 84 3.48 11.68 11.09
N LEU A 85 2.52 10.77 11.21
CA LEU A 85 1.12 11.11 11.51
C LEU A 85 0.96 11.79 12.87
N ASN A 86 1.62 11.27 13.91
CA ASN A 86 1.58 11.86 15.26
C ASN A 86 2.30 13.22 15.33
N HIS A 87 3.42 13.39 14.61
CA HIS A 87 4.09 14.70 14.52
C HIS A 87 3.20 15.73 13.81
N ASN A 88 2.54 15.35 12.72
CA ASN A 88 1.62 16.23 12.00
C ASN A 88 0.37 16.59 12.83
N GLN A 89 -0.05 15.73 13.78
CA GLN A 89 -1.15 16.03 14.71
C GLN A 89 -0.74 16.99 15.84
N GLN A 90 0.53 16.98 16.27
CA GLN A 90 1.01 17.90 17.31
C GLN A 90 1.32 19.30 16.75
N GLU A 91 1.74 19.41 15.49
CA GLU A 91 1.99 20.70 14.83
C GLU A 91 0.72 21.52 14.52
N GLU A 92 -0.49 20.96 14.65
CA GLU A 92 -1.75 21.74 14.58
C GLU A 92 -2.11 22.45 15.92
N SER A 93 -1.29 22.33 16.97
CA SER A 93 -1.62 22.87 18.30
C SER A 93 -0.57 23.76 18.99
N LEU A 94 0.54 24.13 18.34
CA LEU A 94 1.54 25.02 18.94
C LEU A 94 2.12 25.99 17.90
N ASP A 95 1.70 27.25 18.02
CA ASP A 95 2.33 28.41 17.40
C ASP A 95 3.82 28.55 17.78
N GLU A 96 4.62 28.93 16.78
CA GLU A 96 5.71 29.90 16.83
C GLU A 96 6.96 29.63 17.70
N VAL A 97 8.01 28.99 17.14
CA VAL A 97 9.43 29.35 17.36
C VAL A 97 10.33 29.02 16.15
N GLU A 98 10.56 30.04 15.31
CA GLU A 98 11.82 30.46 14.65
C GLU A 98 13.08 29.54 14.51
N LYS A 99 13.51 29.28 13.24
CA LYS A 99 14.84 29.55 12.55
C LYS A 99 15.38 28.41 11.62
N PRO A 100 16.32 28.65 10.67
CA PRO A 100 16.06 29.21 9.33
C PRO A 100 16.76 28.41 8.18
N HIS A 101 16.04 28.01 7.13
CA HIS A 101 16.70 27.56 5.89
C HIS A 101 16.20 28.34 4.67
N LYS A 102 17.10 29.17 4.13
CA LYS A 102 16.94 29.90 2.88
C LYS A 102 16.88 28.91 1.71
N ALA A 103 15.69 28.65 1.19
CA ALA A 103 15.49 28.13 -0.16
C ALA A 103 14.57 29.10 -0.91
N LYS A 104 15.12 29.82 -1.89
CA LYS A 104 14.35 30.71 -2.77
C LYS A 104 13.38 29.88 -3.62
N LYS A 105 12.13 29.76 -3.20
CA LYS A 105 11.04 29.24 -4.03
C LYS A 105 10.33 30.40 -4.73
N ARG A 106 10.26 30.36 -6.06
CA ARG A 106 9.40 31.25 -6.87
C ARG A 106 7.96 30.98 -6.45
N ILE A 107 7.34 31.94 -5.77
CA ILE A 107 5.94 31.86 -5.34
C ILE A 107 5.07 32.05 -6.59
N LYS A 108 4.44 30.98 -7.06
CA LYS A 108 3.25 31.09 -7.91
C LYS A 108 2.14 31.66 -7.01
N LYS A 109 1.51 32.76 -7.43
CA LYS A 109 0.41 33.42 -6.71
C LYS A 109 -0.90 32.64 -6.85
N ASP A 110 -0.90 31.40 -6.39
CA ASP A 110 -2.08 30.53 -6.36
C ASP A 110 -2.63 30.39 -4.92
N LEU A 111 -2.10 31.14 -3.95
CA LEU A 111 -2.62 31.17 -2.59
C LEU A 111 -3.63 32.30 -2.42
N ALA A 112 -4.84 31.93 -2.03
CA ALA A 112 -5.87 32.84 -1.53
C ALA A 112 -5.32 33.67 -0.36
N ASN A 113 -5.48 35.00 -0.42
CA ASN A 113 -4.91 35.94 0.57
C ASN A 113 -5.63 35.90 1.94
N SER A 114 -6.75 35.18 2.08
CA SER A 114 -7.50 35.05 3.33
C SER A 114 -8.44 33.83 3.29
N PHE A 115 -8.63 33.18 4.44
CA PHE A 115 -9.57 32.07 4.63
C PHE A 115 -11.01 32.42 4.24
N ASP A 116 -11.41 33.69 4.31
CA ASP A 116 -12.75 34.13 3.90
C ASP A 116 -13.02 33.93 2.40
N SER A 117 -11.98 33.86 1.57
CA SER A 117 -12.14 33.55 0.14
C SER A 117 -12.26 32.05 -0.15
N LEU A 118 -11.92 31.20 0.83
CA LEU A 118 -12.06 29.73 0.77
C LEU A 118 -13.35 29.24 1.42
N LYS A 119 -14.02 30.07 2.22
CA LYS A 119 -15.34 29.76 2.76
C LYS A 119 -16.35 29.71 1.62
N LEU A 120 -16.98 28.55 1.41
CA LEU A 120 -18.22 28.50 0.64
C LEU A 120 -19.20 29.46 1.30
N ARG A 121 -19.80 30.36 0.52
CA ARG A 121 -20.89 31.22 1.02
C ARG A 121 -21.96 30.32 1.63
N ASP A 122 -22.21 30.50 2.93
CA ASP A 122 -23.27 29.81 3.66
C ASP A 122 -24.57 29.88 2.85
N GLY A 123 -24.97 28.74 2.28
CA GLY A 123 -26.23 28.61 1.54
C GLY A 123 -26.15 28.14 0.08
N LYS A 124 -24.98 27.84 -0.50
CA LYS A 124 -24.91 27.31 -1.89
C LYS A 124 -24.09 26.03 -2.07
N GLY A 125 -23.91 25.24 -1.01
CA GLY A 125 -23.13 23.98 -1.05
C GLY A 125 -23.95 22.68 -1.16
N HIS A 126 -25.28 22.74 -1.13
CA HIS A 126 -26.11 21.54 -1.16
C HIS A 126 -26.79 21.42 -2.52
N ILE A 127 -26.10 20.85 -3.50
CA ILE A 127 -26.75 20.30 -4.70
C ILE A 127 -27.39 18.99 -4.25
N ILE A 128 -28.47 19.10 -3.47
CA ILE A 128 -29.34 17.97 -3.19
C ILE A 128 -30.21 17.85 -4.43
N ASP A 129 -30.05 16.75 -5.16
CA ASP A 129 -30.88 16.43 -6.32
C ASP A 129 -32.37 16.53 -5.90
N PRO A 130 -33.18 17.36 -6.57
CA PRO A 130 -34.61 17.46 -6.29
C PRO A 130 -35.33 16.10 -6.27
N MET A 131 -34.90 15.15 -7.10
CA MET A 131 -35.43 13.78 -7.09
C MET A 131 -35.10 13.06 -5.78
N PHE A 132 -33.88 13.22 -5.27
CA PHE A 132 -33.45 12.60 -4.02
C PHE A 132 -34.26 13.10 -2.83
N LYS A 133 -34.59 14.40 -2.77
CA LYS A 133 -35.44 14.94 -1.70
C LYS A 133 -36.85 14.32 -1.71
N ASN A 134 -37.45 14.16 -2.89
CA ASN A 134 -38.77 13.55 -3.02
C ASN A 134 -38.76 12.06 -2.64
N LEU A 135 -37.71 11.32 -3.03
CA LEU A 135 -37.54 9.91 -2.67
C LEU A 135 -37.46 9.71 -1.15
N ILE A 136 -36.80 10.60 -0.41
CA ILE A 136 -36.73 10.52 1.06
C ILE A 136 -38.11 10.71 1.68
N VAL A 137 -38.87 11.71 1.22
CA VAL A 137 -40.22 11.98 1.73
C VAL A 137 -41.13 10.78 1.48
N GLU A 138 -41.08 10.19 0.30
CA GLU A 138 -41.94 9.07 -0.08
C GLU A 138 -41.53 7.74 0.59
N PHE A 139 -40.25 7.57 0.93
CA PHE A 139 -39.79 6.48 1.79
C PHE A 139 -40.34 6.62 3.22
N ASP A 140 -40.31 7.82 3.78
CA ASP A 140 -40.76 8.07 5.15
C ASP A 140 -42.29 8.00 5.29
N GLU A 141 -43.03 8.50 4.30
CA GLU A 141 -44.51 8.44 4.29
C GLU A 141 -45.07 7.10 3.77
N GLY A 142 -44.33 6.41 2.89
CA GLY A 142 -44.81 5.24 2.12
C GLY A 142 -44.27 3.87 2.56
N GLY A 143 -43.33 3.81 3.52
CA GLY A 143 -42.76 2.57 4.03
C GLY A 143 -42.24 1.64 2.92
N ALA A 144 -42.74 0.40 2.85
CA ALA A 144 -42.31 -0.57 1.83
C ALA A 144 -42.61 -0.15 0.38
N LYS A 145 -43.58 0.75 0.15
CA LYS A 145 -43.86 1.30 -1.19
C LYS A 145 -42.83 2.35 -1.61
N GLY A 146 -42.22 3.03 -0.65
CA GLY A 146 -41.17 4.02 -0.90
C GLY A 146 -39.77 3.44 -1.10
N MET A 147 -39.63 2.11 -1.16
CA MET A 147 -38.36 1.48 -1.52
C MET A 147 -37.93 1.87 -2.94
N LEU A 148 -36.64 2.19 -3.10
CA LEU A 148 -36.04 2.72 -4.33
C LEU A 148 -36.38 1.91 -5.60
N ASN A 149 -36.46 0.57 -5.48
CA ASN A 149 -36.79 -0.34 -6.59
C ASN A 149 -38.20 -0.15 -7.16
N ASN A 150 -39.11 0.47 -6.43
CA ASN A 150 -40.48 0.72 -6.87
C ASN A 150 -40.66 2.10 -7.52
N LEU A 151 -39.75 3.04 -7.22
CA LEU A 151 -39.84 4.45 -7.63
C LEU A 151 -38.97 4.77 -8.85
N LEU A 152 -37.84 4.08 -8.98
CA LEU A 152 -36.90 4.26 -10.07
C LEU A 152 -37.20 3.25 -11.19
N HIS A 153 -37.38 3.76 -12.41
CA HIS A 153 -37.57 2.92 -13.59
C HIS A 153 -36.21 2.59 -14.20
N ILE A 154 -36.02 1.33 -14.61
CA ILE A 154 -34.84 0.93 -15.37
C ILE A 154 -35.04 1.40 -16.81
N ASP A 155 -34.09 2.19 -17.31
CA ASP A 155 -34.09 2.61 -18.71
C ASP A 155 -33.90 1.39 -19.61
N LYS A 156 -34.83 1.17 -20.54
CA LYS A 156 -34.70 0.13 -21.55
C LYS A 156 -33.98 0.77 -22.73
N PHE A 157 -32.75 0.32 -22.98
CA PHE A 157 -32.05 0.57 -24.24
C PHE A 157 -32.88 0.18 -25.45
#